data_AF-A0A8D9LDQ4-F1
#
_entry.id   AF-A0A8D9LDQ4-F1
#
_cell.length_a   1.000
_cell.length_b   1.000
_cell.length_c   1.000
_cell.angle_alpha   90.00
_cell.angle_beta   90.00
_cell.angle_gamma   90.00
#
_symmetry.space_group_name_H-M   'P 1'
#
loop_
_entity.id
_entity.type
_entity.pdbx_description
1 polymer ?
#
loop_
_entity_poly.entity_id
_entity_poly.type
_entity_poly.pdbx_seq_one_letter_code
_entity_poly.pdbx_strand_id
1 'polypeptide(L)'
;MTRQETVIKITKITRIIGEMKSQLDLDDEIEFEALDSSWANIGKWTKEIYQYMEQAPSPLLADLITNNEFTTPVVNYVQSHKQDIDSTYVKVIDSYAKNMQALLSLCEEQREKLKGEYKDLTGPLANEQVATLLQRAIRAGLLDEHYQPMPQTKPLQLKVIAYAISAICKLSSPYVHFEKQWKRENGKRFSTSRVPRYNTALYDTTKALYPEVDFTEFEPIHEAKTFYTPQSEQDIRMLYHELVKYCYIAPSTTFETFAGIFDKTKFSKPIEWIKAQRQLSYFVYLAFYKFNKKDLWIKGECCFSIDGHSPHKACFVSGYSWIKRAGWLDRYDVKLKAICDEFNHIENTPERETSDERLIHTSKVVFHSTSSEEDIHSMFSALVEGGYIDSSTEFTTFRGIFDETMFEHPIVWMKTQALLMYFVHLAFKPHNPYDVWVKCANCFRLRGGKTPNRQSMDSNFRFIVKKGLLATYDIRLKTIADNYHSNKNKNADITSSMKESIST
;
A
#
# COMPACT_ATOMS: atom_id res chain seq x y z
N MET A 1 53.10 -2.80 -29.69
CA MET A 1 52.29 -1.72 -29.10
C MET A 1 52.37 -1.85 -27.58
N THR A 2 52.54 -0.75 -26.85
CA THR A 2 52.60 -0.75 -25.38
C THR A 2 51.22 -0.54 -24.77
N ARG A 3 51.08 -0.78 -23.45
CA ARG A 3 49.84 -0.47 -22.70
C ARG A 3 49.45 1.01 -22.83
N GLN A 4 50.43 1.92 -22.74
CA GLN A 4 50.19 3.36 -22.86
C GLN A 4 49.68 3.74 -24.26
N GLU A 5 50.31 3.21 -25.32
CA GLU A 5 49.86 3.43 -26.70
C GLU A 5 48.44 2.91 -26.93
N THR A 6 48.09 1.78 -26.30
CA THR A 6 46.75 1.18 -26.36
C THR A 6 45.70 2.11 -25.72
N VAL A 7 45.97 2.62 -24.51
CA VAL A 7 45.09 3.58 -23.81
C VAL A 7 44.89 4.86 -24.63
N ILE A 8 45.97 5.39 -25.22
CA ILE A 8 45.91 6.59 -26.07
C ILE A 8 44.99 6.33 -27.27
N LYS A 9 45.12 5.18 -27.94
CA LYS A 9 44.27 4.83 -29.09
C LYS A 9 42.82 4.64 -28.71
N ILE A 10 42.52 3.97 -27.59
CA ILE A 10 41.15 3.84 -27.07
C ILE A 10 40.56 5.23 -26.85
N THR A 11 41.29 6.12 -26.17
CA THR A 11 40.82 7.49 -25.87
C THR A 11 40.56 8.30 -27.15
N LYS A 12 41.45 8.19 -28.15
CA LYS A 12 41.27 8.85 -29.46
C LYS A 12 40.03 8.34 -30.19
N ILE A 13 39.83 7.02 -30.24
CA ILE A 13 38.64 6.41 -30.85
C ILE A 13 37.38 6.91 -30.14
N THR A 14 37.33 6.84 -28.80
CA THR A 14 36.17 7.29 -28.02
C THR A 14 35.85 8.76 -28.28
N ARG A 15 36.87 9.63 -28.36
CA ARG A 15 36.67 11.05 -28.68
C ARG A 15 36.08 11.23 -30.09
N ILE A 16 36.65 10.59 -31.10
CA ILE A 16 36.21 10.73 -32.50
C ILE A 16 34.79 10.22 -32.69
N ILE A 17 34.47 9.03 -32.15
CA ILE A 17 33.11 8.48 -32.23
C ILE A 17 32.13 9.30 -31.40
N GLY A 18 32.56 9.83 -30.24
CA GLY A 18 31.76 10.75 -29.44
C GLY A 18 31.44 12.05 -30.17
N GLU A 19 32.38 12.59 -30.94
CA GLU A 19 32.17 13.79 -31.78
C GLU A 19 31.18 13.51 -32.91
N MET A 20 31.31 12.39 -33.62
CA MET A 20 30.33 11.93 -34.61
C MET A 20 28.93 11.75 -33.99
N LYS A 21 28.85 11.16 -32.79
CA LYS A 21 27.58 11.01 -32.06
C LYS A 21 26.98 12.35 -31.66
N SER A 22 27.83 13.31 -31.25
CA SER A 22 27.40 14.66 -30.89
C SER A 22 26.84 15.42 -32.09
N GLN A 23 27.42 15.27 -33.28
CA GLN A 23 26.86 15.85 -34.51
C GLN A 23 25.48 15.25 -34.81
N LEU A 24 25.34 13.92 -34.71
CA LEU A 24 24.04 13.25 -34.86
C LEU A 24 22.99 13.74 -33.86
N ASP A 25 23.37 14.05 -32.62
CA ASP A 25 22.42 14.55 -31.61
C ASP A 25 22.00 16.01 -31.85
N LEU A 26 22.79 16.79 -32.61
CA LEU A 26 22.54 18.21 -32.87
C LEU A 26 21.83 18.43 -34.20
N ASP A 27 22.32 17.79 -35.26
CA ASP A 27 21.97 18.11 -36.65
C ASP A 27 21.44 16.90 -37.43
N ASP A 28 21.24 15.74 -36.78
CA ASP A 28 20.81 14.46 -37.38
C ASP A 28 21.70 13.94 -38.54
N GLU A 29 22.86 14.56 -38.77
CA GLU A 29 23.82 14.27 -39.83
C GLU A 29 25.26 14.25 -39.29
N ILE A 30 26.17 13.54 -39.99
CA ILE A 30 27.61 13.54 -39.69
C ILE A 30 28.34 14.25 -40.83
N GLU A 31 29.01 15.36 -40.50
CA GLU A 31 29.88 16.09 -41.41
C GLU A 31 31.30 15.52 -41.35
N PHE A 32 31.59 14.50 -42.16
CA PHE A 32 32.88 13.81 -42.16
C PHE A 32 34.07 14.71 -42.53
N GLU A 33 33.84 15.73 -43.36
CA GLU A 33 34.83 16.72 -43.78
C GLU A 33 35.27 17.65 -42.64
N ALA A 34 34.40 17.86 -41.64
CA ALA A 34 34.68 18.70 -40.47
C ALA A 34 35.50 17.95 -39.40
N LEU A 35 35.60 16.62 -39.49
CA LEU A 35 36.32 15.79 -38.53
C LEU A 35 37.83 15.85 -38.72
N ASP A 36 38.57 15.73 -37.62
CA ASP A 36 40.02 15.59 -37.66
C ASP A 36 40.44 14.38 -38.51
N SER A 37 41.38 14.58 -39.45
CA SER A 37 41.84 13.58 -40.42
C SER A 37 42.25 12.23 -39.82
N SER A 38 42.57 12.19 -38.52
CA SER A 38 42.89 10.95 -37.83
C SER A 38 41.72 9.98 -37.72
N TRP A 39 40.47 10.42 -37.92
CA TRP A 39 39.28 9.56 -37.94
C TRP A 39 39.38 8.46 -39.00
N ALA A 40 40.09 8.67 -40.11
CA ALA A 40 40.32 7.65 -41.13
C ALA A 40 41.08 6.41 -40.59
N ASN A 41 41.76 6.54 -39.43
CA ASN A 41 42.57 5.47 -38.84
C ASN A 41 41.83 4.62 -37.80
N ILE A 42 40.59 4.96 -37.41
CA ILE A 42 39.89 4.28 -36.31
C ILE A 42 39.80 2.77 -36.52
N GLY A 43 39.52 2.30 -37.75
CA GLY A 43 39.46 0.88 -38.05
C GLY A 43 40.80 0.17 -37.84
N LYS A 44 41.91 0.82 -38.25
CA LYS A 44 43.28 0.32 -38.04
C LYS A 44 43.63 0.28 -36.56
N TRP A 45 43.34 1.34 -35.83
CA TRP A 45 43.62 1.42 -34.39
C TRP A 45 42.84 0.38 -33.59
N THR A 46 41.56 0.14 -33.90
CA THR A 46 40.77 -0.91 -33.25
C THR A 46 41.37 -2.30 -33.49
N LYS A 47 41.87 -2.58 -34.69
CA LYS A 47 42.57 -3.84 -35.00
C LYS A 47 43.88 -3.98 -34.22
N GLU A 48 44.65 -2.92 -34.10
CA GLU A 48 45.89 -2.93 -33.31
C GLU A 48 45.59 -3.16 -31.83
N ILE A 49 44.52 -2.55 -31.29
CA ILE A 49 44.05 -2.79 -29.91
C ILE A 49 43.66 -4.26 -29.71
N TYR A 50 42.93 -4.85 -30.66
CA TYR A 50 42.62 -6.28 -30.66
C TYR A 50 43.88 -7.14 -30.55
N GLN A 51 44.87 -6.91 -31.40
CA GLN A 51 46.11 -7.70 -31.41
C GLN A 51 46.88 -7.59 -30.10
N TYR A 52 46.89 -6.40 -29.48
CA TYR A 52 47.50 -6.21 -28.17
C TYR A 52 46.72 -6.95 -27.07
N MET A 53 45.38 -6.82 -27.06
CA MET A 53 44.53 -7.49 -26.06
C MET A 53 44.62 -9.02 -26.17
N GLU A 54 44.84 -9.57 -27.35
CA GLU A 54 45.04 -11.01 -27.58
C GLU A 54 46.35 -11.52 -26.93
N GLN A 55 47.41 -10.70 -26.95
CA GLN A 55 48.72 -11.04 -26.40
C GLN A 55 48.84 -10.73 -24.89
N ALA A 56 48.21 -9.64 -24.44
CA ALA A 56 48.29 -9.14 -23.08
C ALA A 56 46.90 -8.76 -22.54
N PRO A 57 46.08 -9.77 -22.15
CA PRO A 57 44.76 -9.54 -21.55
C PRO A 57 44.83 -8.57 -20.37
N SER A 58 43.91 -7.60 -20.34
CA SER A 58 43.86 -6.61 -19.26
C SER A 58 42.41 -6.24 -18.91
N PRO A 59 41.92 -6.58 -17.69
CA PRO A 59 40.57 -6.24 -17.26
C PRO A 59 40.28 -4.74 -17.34
N LEU A 60 41.25 -3.91 -16.93
CA LEU A 60 41.14 -2.45 -16.97
C LEU A 60 40.98 -1.89 -18.39
N LEU A 61 41.66 -2.48 -19.37
CA LEU A 61 41.50 -2.06 -20.77
C LEU A 61 40.17 -2.57 -21.33
N ALA A 62 39.77 -3.81 -20.98
CA ALA A 62 38.49 -4.35 -21.38
C ALA A 62 37.33 -3.46 -20.91
N ASP A 63 37.37 -2.97 -19.65
CA ASP A 63 36.37 -2.04 -19.13
C ASP A 63 36.31 -0.74 -19.94
N LEU A 64 37.47 -0.12 -20.23
CA LEU A 64 37.58 1.09 -21.05
C LEU A 64 37.01 0.89 -22.47
N ILE A 65 37.25 -0.27 -23.07
CA ILE A 65 36.75 -0.62 -24.41
C ILE A 65 35.23 -0.79 -24.39
N THR A 66 34.70 -1.50 -23.39
CA THR A 66 33.26 -1.81 -23.31
C THR A 66 32.38 -0.61 -22.97
N ASN A 67 32.95 0.45 -22.39
CA ASN A 67 32.22 1.67 -22.05
C ASN A 67 32.03 2.64 -23.23
N ASN A 68 32.27 2.22 -24.48
CA ASN A 68 32.07 3.06 -25.67
C ASN A 68 30.64 2.91 -26.23
N GLU A 69 29.67 3.56 -25.58
CA GLU A 69 28.24 3.51 -25.95
C GLU A 69 27.92 4.23 -27.27
N PHE A 70 28.81 5.09 -27.76
CA PHE A 70 28.60 5.92 -28.95
C PHE A 70 28.69 5.16 -30.28
N THR A 71 29.25 3.94 -30.25
CA THR A 71 29.52 3.17 -31.47
C THR A 71 28.24 2.76 -32.21
N THR A 72 27.21 2.31 -31.49
CA THR A 72 26.00 1.76 -32.12
C THR A 72 25.23 2.80 -32.94
N PRO A 73 24.92 4.00 -32.41
CA PRO A 73 24.20 5.02 -33.18
C PRO A 73 24.95 5.50 -34.43
N VAL A 74 26.26 5.72 -34.32
CA VAL A 74 27.11 6.16 -35.46
C VAL A 74 27.13 5.11 -36.56
N VAL A 75 27.35 3.84 -36.21
CA VAL A 75 27.35 2.75 -37.20
C VAL A 75 25.99 2.62 -37.88
N ASN A 76 24.89 2.70 -37.11
CA ASN A 76 23.54 2.60 -37.66
C ASN A 76 23.24 3.71 -38.67
N TYR A 77 23.60 4.96 -38.35
CA TYR A 77 23.43 6.10 -39.24
C TYR A 77 24.17 5.90 -40.57
N VAL A 78 25.44 5.48 -40.53
CA VAL A 78 26.24 5.27 -41.74
C VAL A 78 25.69 4.12 -42.59
N GLN A 79 25.15 3.06 -41.97
CA GLN A 79 24.48 1.99 -42.71
C GLN A 79 23.17 2.47 -43.36
N SER A 80 22.38 3.30 -42.69
CA SER A 80 21.10 3.77 -43.25
C SER A 80 21.27 4.77 -44.38
N HIS A 81 22.37 5.53 -44.39
CA HIS A 81 22.68 6.56 -45.40
C HIS A 81 23.83 6.13 -46.33
N LYS A 82 24.03 4.83 -46.50
CA LYS A 82 25.16 4.26 -47.26
C LYS A 82 25.23 4.73 -48.73
N GLN A 83 24.10 5.14 -49.31
CA GLN A 83 24.02 5.64 -50.68
C GLN A 83 24.39 7.13 -50.80
N ASP A 84 24.27 7.87 -49.70
CA ASP A 84 24.45 9.33 -49.67
C ASP A 84 25.83 9.74 -49.14
N ILE A 85 26.51 8.83 -48.42
CA ILE A 85 27.85 9.05 -47.85
C ILE A 85 28.93 8.53 -48.83
N ASP A 86 30.07 9.24 -48.93
CA ASP A 86 31.21 8.80 -49.74
C ASP A 86 31.62 7.35 -49.40
N SER A 87 31.76 6.53 -50.43
CA SER A 87 32.07 5.09 -50.29
C SER A 87 33.37 4.80 -49.51
N THR A 88 34.31 5.75 -49.50
CA THR A 88 35.56 5.68 -48.74
C THR A 88 35.29 5.81 -47.25
N TYR A 89 34.40 6.73 -46.84
CA TYR A 89 34.02 6.94 -45.45
C TYR A 89 33.24 5.76 -44.90
N VAL A 90 32.29 5.25 -45.70
CA VAL A 90 31.55 4.03 -45.41
C VAL A 90 32.50 2.87 -45.12
N LYS A 91 33.55 2.68 -45.94
CA LYS A 91 34.56 1.61 -45.72
C LYS A 91 35.33 1.76 -44.41
N VAL A 92 35.65 3.00 -44.00
CA VAL A 92 36.35 3.24 -42.73
C VAL A 92 35.46 2.83 -41.55
N ILE A 93 34.18 3.22 -41.57
CA ILE A 93 33.22 2.91 -40.52
C ILE A 93 32.88 1.41 -40.51
N ASP A 94 32.73 0.77 -41.68
CA ASP A 94 32.54 -0.68 -41.80
C ASP A 94 33.73 -1.46 -41.18
N SER A 95 34.96 -1.01 -41.48
CA SER A 95 36.19 -1.60 -40.93
C SER A 95 36.25 -1.43 -39.40
N TYR A 96 35.91 -0.25 -38.90
CA TYR A 96 35.80 0.04 -37.48
C TYR A 96 34.77 -0.86 -36.79
N ALA A 97 33.55 -0.92 -37.30
CA ALA A 97 32.46 -1.70 -36.74
C ALA A 97 32.83 -3.18 -36.64
N LYS A 98 33.40 -3.75 -37.72
CA LYS A 98 33.86 -5.14 -37.74
C LYS A 98 34.95 -5.41 -36.70
N ASN A 99 35.97 -4.55 -36.63
CA ASN A 99 37.07 -4.74 -35.68
C ASN A 99 36.63 -4.51 -34.24
N MET A 100 35.71 -3.57 -34.00
CA MET A 100 35.17 -3.28 -32.67
C MET A 100 34.30 -4.44 -32.17
N GLN A 101 33.49 -5.05 -33.04
CA GLN A 101 32.73 -6.25 -32.71
C GLN A 101 33.65 -7.40 -32.29
N ALA A 102 34.71 -7.67 -33.06
CA ALA A 102 35.70 -8.69 -32.71
C ALA A 102 36.41 -8.40 -31.38
N LEU A 103 36.76 -7.14 -31.14
CA LEU A 103 37.39 -6.69 -29.91
C LEU A 103 36.47 -6.83 -28.68
N LEU A 104 35.19 -6.49 -28.82
CA LEU A 104 34.21 -6.67 -27.75
C LEU A 104 34.01 -8.16 -27.43
N SER A 105 33.92 -9.02 -28.44
CA SER A 105 33.86 -10.48 -28.23
C SER A 105 35.08 -11.01 -27.50
N LEU A 106 36.29 -10.57 -27.89
CA LEU A 106 37.53 -10.96 -27.19
C LEU A 106 37.53 -10.51 -25.72
N CYS A 107 37.08 -9.27 -25.45
CA CYS A 107 36.98 -8.76 -24.09
C CYS A 107 36.02 -9.59 -23.23
N GLU A 108 34.89 -10.02 -23.80
CA GLU A 108 33.92 -10.87 -23.11
C GLU A 108 34.49 -12.27 -22.84
N GLU A 109 35.13 -12.91 -23.83
CA GLU A 109 35.80 -14.20 -23.63
C GLU A 109 36.88 -14.14 -22.54
N GLN A 110 37.66 -13.07 -22.50
CA GLN A 110 38.66 -12.85 -21.46
C GLN A 110 38.02 -12.66 -20.08
N ARG A 111 36.92 -11.90 -19.99
CA ARG A 111 36.15 -11.73 -18.75
C ARG A 111 35.61 -13.05 -18.24
N GLU A 112 35.04 -13.90 -19.11
CA GLU A 112 34.54 -15.22 -18.72
C GLU A 112 35.67 -16.13 -18.23
N LYS A 113 36.84 -16.11 -18.87
CA LYS A 113 38.03 -16.85 -18.40
C LYS A 113 38.50 -16.42 -17.01
N LEU A 114 38.41 -15.13 -16.69
CA LEU A 114 38.83 -14.59 -15.39
C LEU A 114 37.94 -15.02 -14.23
N LYS A 115 36.68 -15.40 -14.50
CA LYS A 115 35.78 -15.92 -13.46
C LYS A 115 36.24 -17.27 -12.90
N GLY A 116 37.05 -18.03 -13.66
CA GLY A 116 37.56 -19.33 -13.24
C GLY A 116 36.45 -20.27 -12.75
N GLU A 117 36.56 -20.74 -11.51
CA GLU A 117 35.58 -21.63 -10.87
C GLU A 117 34.23 -20.93 -10.55
N TYR A 118 34.18 -19.60 -10.62
CA TYR A 118 32.99 -18.77 -10.34
C TYR A 118 32.22 -18.37 -11.60
N LYS A 119 32.32 -19.14 -12.69
CA LYS A 119 31.68 -18.86 -14.00
C LYS A 119 30.18 -18.57 -13.92
N ASP A 120 29.49 -19.17 -12.95
CA ASP A 120 28.04 -19.00 -12.76
C ASP A 120 27.67 -17.67 -12.09
N LEU A 121 28.67 -16.88 -11.64
CA LEU A 121 28.49 -15.54 -11.09
C LEU A 121 28.80 -14.46 -12.14
N THR A 122 28.06 -13.35 -12.07
CA THR A 122 28.35 -12.14 -12.84
C THR A 122 29.69 -11.54 -12.41
N GLY A 123 30.40 -10.87 -13.32
CA GLY A 123 31.78 -10.40 -13.10
C GLY A 123 32.05 -9.76 -11.72
N PRO A 124 31.27 -8.75 -11.28
CA PRO A 124 31.47 -8.11 -9.97
C PRO A 124 31.27 -9.04 -8.76
N LEU A 125 30.52 -10.14 -8.93
CA LEU A 125 30.22 -11.13 -7.90
C LEU A 125 31.14 -12.36 -7.99
N ALA A 126 31.86 -12.55 -9.08
CA ALA A 126 32.64 -13.75 -9.38
C ALA A 126 33.97 -13.80 -8.59
N ASN A 127 33.87 -13.92 -7.27
CA ASN A 127 35.00 -14.07 -6.36
C ASN A 127 34.66 -15.01 -5.19
N GLU A 128 35.71 -15.52 -4.53
CA GLU A 128 35.62 -16.50 -3.45
C GLU A 128 34.76 -16.04 -2.26
N GLN A 129 34.91 -14.77 -1.85
CA GLN A 129 34.22 -14.23 -0.69
C GLN A 129 32.70 -14.20 -0.93
N VAL A 130 32.27 -13.70 -2.08
CA VAL A 130 30.85 -13.66 -2.47
C VAL A 130 30.30 -15.08 -2.64
N ALA A 131 31.04 -15.97 -3.30
CA ALA A 131 30.64 -17.37 -3.46
C ALA A 131 30.43 -18.04 -2.09
N THR A 132 31.37 -17.86 -1.16
CA THR A 132 31.30 -18.40 0.21
C THR A 132 30.08 -17.90 0.98
N LEU A 133 29.72 -16.62 0.82
CA LEU A 133 28.54 -16.05 1.46
C LEU A 133 27.23 -16.54 0.82
N LEU A 134 27.21 -16.74 -0.51
CA LEU A 134 26.06 -17.31 -1.22
C LEU A 134 25.86 -18.79 -0.88
N GLN A 135 26.93 -19.54 -0.57
CA GLN A 135 26.83 -20.93 -0.11
C GLN A 135 25.96 -21.07 1.15
N ARG A 136 25.89 -20.04 2.01
CA ARG A 136 24.98 -20.05 3.17
C ARG A 136 23.51 -20.10 2.74
N ALA A 137 23.15 -19.35 1.70
CA ALA A 137 21.80 -19.33 1.12
C ALA A 137 21.49 -20.62 0.33
N ILE A 138 22.49 -21.25 -0.29
CA ILE A 138 22.35 -22.57 -0.93
C ILE A 138 22.02 -23.63 0.12
N ARG A 139 22.79 -23.68 1.22
CA ARG A 139 22.55 -24.61 2.34
C ARG A 139 21.16 -24.42 2.98
N ALA A 140 20.65 -23.20 2.96
CA ALA A 140 19.30 -22.87 3.43
C ALA A 140 18.18 -23.17 2.40
N GLY A 141 18.51 -23.69 1.21
CA GLY A 141 17.54 -24.01 0.15
C GLY A 141 16.91 -22.79 -0.52
N LEU A 142 17.56 -21.62 -0.43
CA LEU A 142 17.11 -20.36 -1.04
C LEU A 142 17.69 -20.16 -2.44
N LEU A 143 18.89 -20.67 -2.69
CA LEU A 143 19.56 -20.67 -3.98
C LEU A 143 19.92 -22.09 -4.41
N ASP A 144 20.07 -22.33 -5.71
CA ASP A 144 20.59 -23.57 -6.25
C ASP A 144 22.13 -23.57 -6.34
N GLU A 145 22.71 -24.69 -6.79
CA GLU A 145 24.16 -24.88 -6.94
C GLU A 145 24.81 -23.90 -7.93
N HIS A 146 24.02 -23.27 -8.80
CA HIS A 146 24.45 -22.25 -9.77
C HIS A 146 24.17 -20.81 -9.27
N TYR A 147 23.94 -20.64 -7.97
CA TYR A 147 23.68 -19.36 -7.33
C TYR A 147 22.41 -18.65 -7.83
N GLN A 148 21.46 -19.40 -8.42
CA GLN A 148 20.18 -18.87 -8.89
C GLN A 148 19.07 -19.07 -7.84
N PRO A 149 18.05 -18.21 -7.79
CA PRO A 149 16.97 -18.35 -6.83
C PRO A 149 16.13 -19.59 -7.09
N MET A 150 15.90 -20.39 -6.05
CA MET A 150 14.93 -21.48 -6.12
C MET A 150 13.50 -20.96 -6.38
N PRO A 151 12.60 -21.73 -7.02
CA PRO A 151 11.24 -21.28 -7.33
C PRO A 151 10.43 -20.78 -6.12
N GLN A 152 10.67 -21.35 -4.94
CA GLN A 152 10.01 -20.95 -3.69
C GLN A 152 10.55 -19.65 -3.09
N THR A 153 11.76 -19.24 -3.47
CA THR A 153 12.47 -18.13 -2.85
C THR A 153 11.78 -16.81 -3.15
N LYS A 154 11.44 -16.08 -2.08
CA LYS A 154 10.68 -14.84 -2.20
C LYS A 154 11.61 -13.64 -2.46
N PRO A 155 11.13 -12.60 -3.17
CA PRO A 155 11.92 -11.39 -3.44
C PRO A 155 12.51 -10.75 -2.19
N LEU A 156 11.82 -10.81 -1.05
CA LEU A 156 12.30 -10.24 0.19
C LEU A 156 13.52 -10.99 0.76
N GLN A 157 13.57 -12.31 0.61
CA GLN A 157 14.72 -13.11 1.03
C GLN A 157 15.95 -12.80 0.16
N LEU A 158 15.73 -12.65 -1.17
CA LEU A 158 16.76 -12.16 -2.10
C LEU A 158 17.27 -10.77 -1.73
N LYS A 159 16.37 -9.88 -1.30
CA LYS A 159 16.74 -8.54 -0.83
C LYS A 159 17.62 -8.58 0.41
N VAL A 160 17.33 -9.46 1.38
CA VAL A 160 18.16 -9.66 2.58
C VAL A 160 19.54 -10.19 2.20
N ILE A 161 19.60 -11.24 1.36
CA ILE A 161 20.88 -11.84 0.91
C ILE A 161 21.75 -10.78 0.22
N ALA A 162 21.17 -10.06 -0.74
CA ALA A 162 21.91 -9.03 -1.49
C ALA A 162 22.41 -7.90 -0.58
N TYR A 163 21.58 -7.41 0.36
CA TYR A 163 21.97 -6.40 1.34
C TYR A 163 23.13 -6.88 2.22
N ALA A 164 22.99 -8.09 2.77
CA ALA A 164 23.98 -8.67 3.68
C ALA A 164 25.35 -8.86 3.01
N ILE A 165 25.36 -9.50 1.84
CA ILE A 165 26.61 -9.75 1.10
C ILE A 165 27.25 -8.43 0.66
N SER A 166 26.44 -7.46 0.22
CA SER A 166 26.97 -6.15 -0.17
C SER A 166 27.58 -5.39 1.00
N ALA A 167 26.98 -5.47 2.19
CA ALA A 167 27.52 -4.86 3.40
C ALA A 167 28.86 -5.50 3.79
N ILE A 168 28.94 -6.83 3.80
CA ILE A 168 30.16 -7.58 4.14
C ILE A 168 31.28 -7.32 3.13
N CYS A 169 30.95 -7.38 1.83
CA CYS A 169 31.92 -7.21 0.74
C CYS A 169 32.16 -5.74 0.35
N LYS A 170 31.51 -4.78 1.02
CA LYS A 170 31.61 -3.33 0.75
C LYS A 170 31.36 -2.97 -0.72
N LEU A 171 30.33 -3.57 -1.30
CA LEU A 171 29.94 -3.26 -2.68
C LEU A 171 29.28 -1.88 -2.74
N SER A 172 29.64 -1.07 -3.75
CA SER A 172 29.13 0.31 -3.91
C SER A 172 27.63 0.36 -4.21
N SER A 173 27.07 -0.69 -4.81
CA SER A 173 25.67 -0.81 -5.19
C SER A 173 25.05 -2.08 -4.59
N PRO A 174 24.22 -1.97 -3.52
CA PRO A 174 23.81 -3.13 -2.72
C PRO A 174 22.96 -4.19 -3.44
N TYR A 175 22.31 -3.82 -4.56
CA TYR A 175 21.33 -4.69 -5.21
C TYR A 175 21.59 -4.91 -6.70
N VAL A 176 22.26 -3.98 -7.39
CA VAL A 176 22.33 -3.95 -8.86
C VAL A 176 22.99 -5.20 -9.42
N HIS A 177 24.12 -5.62 -8.84
CA HIS A 177 24.83 -6.82 -9.29
C HIS A 177 24.02 -8.10 -9.09
N PHE A 178 23.27 -8.19 -7.99
CA PHE A 178 22.40 -9.32 -7.69
C PHE A 178 21.13 -9.35 -8.55
N GLU A 179 20.56 -8.18 -8.87
CA GLU A 179 19.45 -8.09 -9.82
C GLU A 179 19.83 -8.60 -11.20
N LYS A 180 21.06 -8.31 -11.65
CA LYS A 180 21.62 -8.86 -12.89
C LYS A 180 21.85 -10.38 -12.77
N GLN A 181 22.49 -10.83 -11.68
CA GLN A 181 22.76 -12.25 -11.41
C GLN A 181 21.49 -13.12 -11.47
N TRP A 182 20.40 -12.62 -10.91
CA TRP A 182 19.13 -13.36 -10.78
C TRP A 182 18.10 -13.00 -11.85
N LYS A 183 18.50 -12.25 -12.89
CA LYS A 183 17.64 -11.86 -14.02
C LYS A 183 16.35 -11.14 -13.56
N ARG A 184 16.48 -10.24 -12.59
CA ARG A 184 15.39 -9.45 -11.98
C ARG A 184 15.37 -7.99 -12.44
N GLU A 185 16.02 -7.70 -13.55
CA GLU A 185 15.98 -6.40 -14.21
C GLU A 185 14.58 -6.13 -14.82
N ASN A 186 14.29 -4.87 -15.17
CA ASN A 186 13.06 -4.45 -15.88
C ASN A 186 11.74 -4.84 -15.20
N GLY A 187 11.34 -4.10 -14.15
CA GLY A 187 10.03 -4.23 -13.51
C GLY A 187 9.89 -5.39 -12.51
N LYS A 188 10.87 -6.31 -12.45
CA LYS A 188 10.92 -7.43 -11.49
C LYS A 188 11.93 -7.22 -10.35
N ARG A 189 12.36 -5.97 -10.15
CA ARG A 189 13.39 -5.58 -9.17
C ARG A 189 12.95 -5.93 -7.75
N PHE A 190 13.80 -6.64 -7.02
CA PHE A 190 13.52 -6.95 -5.62
C PHE A 190 13.97 -5.81 -4.68
N SER A 191 14.86 -4.92 -5.13
CA SER A 191 15.29 -3.74 -4.35
C SER A 191 14.12 -2.85 -3.92
N THR A 192 13.06 -2.76 -4.73
CA THR A 192 11.84 -1.98 -4.44
C THR A 192 10.84 -2.72 -3.54
N SER A 193 11.10 -3.99 -3.21
CA SER A 193 10.21 -4.77 -2.34
C SER A 193 10.17 -4.12 -0.95
N ARG A 194 8.95 -3.88 -0.45
CA ARG A 194 8.73 -3.35 0.90
C ARG A 194 9.01 -4.43 1.94
N VAL A 195 9.76 -4.07 2.97
CA VAL A 195 10.01 -4.94 4.14
C VAL A 195 8.76 -4.89 5.04
N PRO A 196 8.06 -6.01 5.28
CA PRO A 196 6.89 -6.08 6.15
C PRO A 196 7.25 -5.81 7.61
N ARG A 197 6.43 -5.07 8.35
CA ARG A 197 6.72 -4.70 9.76
C ARG A 197 6.39 -5.79 10.80
N TYR A 198 5.39 -6.63 10.53
CA TYR A 198 4.83 -7.54 11.54
C TYR A 198 4.98 -9.03 11.20
N ASN A 199 5.07 -9.38 9.91
CA ASN A 199 5.30 -10.75 9.48
C ASN A 199 6.76 -10.91 9.06
N THR A 200 7.64 -10.92 10.06
CA THR A 200 9.08 -10.84 9.87
C THR A 200 9.74 -12.22 9.77
N ALA A 201 9.06 -13.27 10.24
CA ALA A 201 9.56 -14.64 10.31
C ALA A 201 10.19 -15.15 8.99
N LEU A 202 9.58 -14.79 7.85
CA LEU A 202 10.08 -15.19 6.52
C LEU A 202 11.48 -14.66 6.23
N TYR A 203 11.79 -13.45 6.68
CA TYR A 203 13.06 -12.80 6.36
C TYR A 203 14.03 -12.77 7.54
N ASP A 204 13.57 -12.92 8.79
CA ASP A 204 14.42 -13.08 9.97
C ASP A 204 15.23 -14.37 9.91
N THR A 205 14.63 -15.45 9.42
CA THR A 205 15.36 -16.71 9.13
C THR A 205 16.45 -16.52 8.09
N THR A 206 16.26 -15.61 7.13
CA THR A 206 17.27 -15.27 6.13
C THR A 206 18.36 -14.36 6.70
N LYS A 207 18.01 -13.40 7.58
CA LYS A 207 18.99 -12.56 8.30
C LYS A 207 19.91 -13.40 9.17
N ALA A 208 19.38 -14.44 9.82
CA ALA A 208 20.16 -15.34 10.67
C ALA A 208 21.29 -16.08 9.93
N LEU A 209 21.26 -16.13 8.58
CA LEU A 209 22.36 -16.66 7.77
C LEU A 209 23.59 -15.73 7.75
N TYR A 210 23.40 -14.46 8.12
CA TYR A 210 24.42 -13.40 8.09
C TYR A 210 24.45 -12.66 9.44
N PRO A 211 24.80 -13.34 10.55
CA PRO A 211 24.81 -12.75 11.89
C PRO A 211 25.78 -11.56 12.04
N GLU A 212 26.76 -11.43 11.15
CA GLU A 212 27.74 -10.35 11.13
C GLU A 212 27.20 -9.01 10.59
N VAL A 213 25.97 -8.98 10.06
CA VAL A 213 25.40 -7.78 9.43
C VAL A 213 24.47 -7.05 10.38
N ASP A 214 24.68 -5.73 10.53
CA ASP A 214 23.71 -4.85 11.14
C ASP A 214 22.56 -4.56 10.16
N PHE A 215 21.35 -5.05 10.49
CA PHE A 215 20.14 -4.85 9.70
C PHE A 215 19.31 -3.64 10.16
N THR A 216 19.82 -2.78 11.04
CA THR A 216 19.07 -1.62 11.55
C THR A 216 18.61 -0.68 10.42
N GLU A 217 19.46 -0.42 9.42
CA GLU A 217 19.09 0.39 8.24
C GLU A 217 18.26 -0.36 7.20
N PHE A 218 18.18 -1.70 7.30
CA PHE A 218 17.34 -2.52 6.43
C PHE A 218 15.85 -2.37 6.79
N GLU A 219 15.55 -2.11 8.07
CA GLU A 219 14.19 -1.95 8.56
C GLU A 219 13.72 -0.49 8.48
N PRO A 220 12.46 -0.23 8.07
CA PRO A 220 11.93 1.12 8.08
C PRO A 220 11.71 1.59 9.51
N ILE A 221 12.66 2.37 10.05
CA ILE A 221 12.48 3.09 11.31
C ILE A 221 11.62 4.33 11.04
N HIS A 222 10.41 4.35 11.58
CA HIS A 222 9.67 5.59 11.77
C HIS A 222 9.95 6.06 13.19
N GLU A 223 10.75 7.12 13.33
CA GLU A 223 10.85 7.83 14.61
C GLU A 223 9.45 8.14 15.13
N ALA A 224 9.22 8.02 16.43
CA ALA A 224 7.93 8.39 17.02
C ALA A 224 7.59 9.85 16.67
N LYS A 225 6.58 10.03 15.80
CA LYS A 225 6.11 11.34 15.36
C LYS A 225 4.78 11.65 16.02
N THR A 226 4.72 12.74 16.78
CA THR A 226 3.49 13.32 17.32
C THR A 226 2.87 14.32 16.34
N PHE A 227 1.58 14.62 16.51
CA PHE A 227 0.88 15.66 15.77
C PHE A 227 1.31 17.05 16.21
N TYR A 228 1.36 17.98 15.25
CA TYR A 228 1.37 19.39 15.57
C TYR A 228 -0.07 19.91 15.46
N THR A 229 -0.48 20.75 16.40
CA THR A 229 -1.81 21.36 16.42
C THR A 229 -1.70 22.79 16.97
N PRO A 230 -2.21 23.82 16.28
CA PRO A 230 -2.29 25.18 16.82
C PRO A 230 -3.47 25.40 17.78
N GLN A 231 -4.34 24.40 17.94
CA GLN A 231 -5.50 24.39 18.81
C GLN A 231 -5.09 24.57 20.27
N SER A 232 -5.96 25.23 21.03
CA SER A 232 -5.72 25.46 22.46
C SER A 232 -5.84 24.17 23.27
N GLU A 233 -5.31 24.17 24.50
CA GLU A 233 -5.51 23.03 25.41
C GLU A 233 -7.00 22.75 25.66
N GLN A 234 -7.84 23.79 25.67
CA GLN A 234 -9.28 23.66 25.82
C GLN A 234 -9.90 22.90 24.64
N ASP A 235 -9.49 23.22 23.41
CA ASP A 235 -9.96 22.51 22.21
C ASP A 235 -9.54 21.03 22.25
N ILE A 236 -8.31 20.75 22.70
CA ILE A 236 -7.80 19.38 22.86
C ILE A 236 -8.59 18.63 23.93
N ARG A 237 -8.95 19.28 25.05
CA ARG A 237 -9.81 18.71 26.10
C ARG A 237 -11.20 18.40 25.58
N MET A 238 -11.81 19.30 24.82
CA MET A 238 -13.11 19.08 24.20
C MET A 238 -13.08 17.91 23.22
N LEU A 239 -12.07 17.86 22.35
CA LEU A 239 -11.86 16.74 21.43
C LEU A 239 -11.73 15.42 22.18
N TYR A 240 -10.91 15.38 23.23
CA TYR A 240 -10.76 14.21 24.10
C TYR A 240 -12.10 13.76 24.69
N HIS A 241 -12.84 14.68 25.31
CA HIS A 241 -14.11 14.36 25.97
C HIS A 241 -15.15 13.80 25.00
N GLU A 242 -15.33 14.40 23.83
CA GLU A 242 -16.31 13.90 22.85
C GLU A 242 -15.86 12.56 22.23
N LEU A 243 -14.56 12.34 22.01
CA LEU A 243 -14.03 11.05 21.54
C LEU A 243 -14.23 9.91 22.56
N VAL A 244 -14.08 10.19 23.86
CA VAL A 244 -14.38 9.22 24.93
C VAL A 244 -15.89 8.98 25.03
N LYS A 245 -16.67 10.06 25.08
CA LYS A 245 -18.14 10.02 25.22
C LYS A 245 -18.80 9.18 24.14
N TYR A 246 -18.38 9.32 22.88
CA TYR A 246 -18.91 8.53 21.76
C TYR A 246 -18.05 7.29 21.42
N CYS A 247 -17.24 6.82 22.37
CA CYS A 247 -16.55 5.54 22.28
C CYS A 247 -15.65 5.39 21.02
N TYR A 248 -15.00 6.47 20.57
CA TYR A 248 -14.02 6.43 19.49
C TYR A 248 -12.66 5.93 19.95
N ILE A 249 -12.29 6.29 21.19
CA ILE A 249 -11.07 5.86 21.86
C ILE A 249 -11.42 5.10 23.15
N ALA A 250 -10.49 4.28 23.65
CA ALA A 250 -10.73 3.46 24.82
C ALA A 250 -11.10 4.32 26.04
N PRO A 251 -12.13 3.95 26.84
CA PRO A 251 -12.56 4.71 28.01
C PRO A 251 -11.48 4.77 29.11
N SER A 252 -10.53 3.83 29.11
CA SER A 252 -9.35 3.84 29.98
C SER A 252 -8.29 4.87 29.58
N THR A 253 -8.47 5.60 28.48
CA THR A 253 -7.53 6.62 28.02
C THR A 253 -7.64 7.86 28.89
N THR A 254 -6.57 8.26 29.57
CA THR A 254 -6.53 9.53 30.31
C THR A 254 -6.27 10.70 29.38
N PHE A 255 -6.66 11.91 29.81
CA PHE A 255 -6.38 13.13 29.06
C PHE A 255 -4.88 13.33 28.82
N GLU A 256 -4.03 13.04 29.80
CA GLU A 256 -2.57 13.20 29.69
C GLU A 256 -2.00 12.28 28.61
N THR A 257 -2.50 11.04 28.54
CA THR A 257 -2.11 10.09 27.49
C THR A 257 -2.53 10.63 26.13
N PHE A 258 -3.78 11.10 26.01
CA PHE A 258 -4.31 11.68 24.77
C PHE A 258 -3.54 12.93 24.34
N ALA A 259 -3.34 13.90 25.23
CA ALA A 259 -2.59 15.12 24.97
C ALA A 259 -1.14 14.84 24.55
N GLY A 260 -0.56 13.73 25.02
CA GLY A 260 0.76 13.26 24.61
C GLY A 260 0.90 13.05 23.09
N ILE A 261 -0.18 12.79 22.35
CA ILE A 261 -0.10 12.65 20.89
C ILE A 261 0.25 13.96 20.17
N PHE A 262 0.23 15.09 20.87
CA PHE A 262 0.58 16.43 20.37
C PHE A 262 1.95 16.93 20.86
N ASP A 263 2.58 16.23 21.81
CA ASP A 263 3.83 16.66 22.44
C ASP A 263 4.81 15.48 22.55
N LYS A 264 5.90 15.54 21.78
CA LYS A 264 6.91 14.48 21.72
C LYS A 264 7.53 14.17 23.09
N THR A 265 7.62 15.15 23.99
CA THR A 265 8.21 14.97 25.32
C THR A 265 7.26 14.30 26.30
N LYS A 266 5.95 14.39 26.05
CA LYS A 266 4.88 13.80 26.88
C LYS A 266 4.31 12.50 26.29
N PHE A 267 4.62 12.21 25.03
CA PHE A 267 4.15 11.00 24.36
C PHE A 267 4.68 9.74 25.04
N SER A 268 3.79 8.98 25.65
CA SER A 268 4.13 7.75 26.38
C SER A 268 3.76 6.48 25.61
N LYS A 269 2.56 6.45 25.03
CA LYS A 269 2.06 5.30 24.26
C LYS A 269 0.97 5.72 23.25
N PRO A 270 0.71 4.90 22.22
CA PRO A 270 -0.39 5.11 21.30
C PRO A 270 -1.76 5.06 21.98
N ILE A 271 -2.73 5.77 21.40
CA ILE A 271 -4.13 5.78 21.83
C ILE A 271 -4.88 4.63 21.18
N GLU A 272 -5.52 3.81 22.00
CA GLU A 272 -6.34 2.70 21.52
C GLU A 272 -7.63 3.22 20.88
N TRP A 273 -7.73 3.03 19.56
CA TRP A 273 -8.88 3.40 18.74
C TRP A 273 -9.84 2.22 18.62
N ILE A 274 -11.09 2.45 19.03
CA ILE A 274 -12.10 1.40 19.19
C ILE A 274 -12.85 1.10 17.88
N LYS A 275 -12.93 2.08 16.97
CA LYS A 275 -13.72 1.96 15.73
C LYS A 275 -12.92 1.32 14.59
N ALA A 276 -13.46 1.29 13.37
CA ALA A 276 -12.74 0.73 12.22
C ALA A 276 -11.49 1.54 11.87
N GLN A 277 -10.48 0.88 11.30
CA GLN A 277 -9.30 1.57 10.76
C GLN A 277 -9.67 2.63 9.72
N ARG A 278 -10.71 2.39 8.91
CA ARG A 278 -11.20 3.38 7.95
C ARG A 278 -11.76 4.65 8.62
N GLN A 279 -12.42 4.51 9.79
CA GLN A 279 -12.85 5.66 10.60
C GLN A 279 -11.67 6.38 11.24
N LEU A 280 -10.65 5.65 11.70
CA LEU A 280 -9.42 6.28 12.17
C LEU A 280 -8.75 7.09 11.05
N SER A 281 -8.72 6.58 9.82
CA SER A 281 -8.21 7.34 8.67
C SER A 281 -8.98 8.62 8.40
N TYR A 282 -10.30 8.56 8.54
CA TYR A 282 -11.17 9.71 8.37
C TYR A 282 -10.94 10.75 9.46
N PHE A 283 -10.91 10.32 10.73
CA PHE A 283 -10.59 11.15 11.90
C PHE A 283 -9.24 11.85 11.75
N VAL A 284 -8.16 11.08 11.53
CA VAL A 284 -6.79 11.62 11.42
C VAL A 284 -6.71 12.66 10.31
N TYR A 285 -7.37 12.43 9.18
CA TYR A 285 -7.41 13.40 8.10
C TYR A 285 -8.16 14.67 8.50
N LEU A 286 -9.41 14.55 8.98
CA LEU A 286 -10.22 15.71 9.33
C LEU A 286 -9.59 16.56 10.43
N ALA A 287 -9.14 15.93 11.50
CA ALA A 287 -8.60 16.63 12.66
C ALA A 287 -7.22 17.24 12.38
N PHE A 288 -6.33 16.56 11.65
CA PHE A 288 -4.90 16.91 11.68
C PHE A 288 -4.26 17.22 10.31
N TYR A 289 -4.93 16.97 9.18
CA TYR A 289 -4.32 17.12 7.84
C TYR A 289 -3.74 18.51 7.59
N LYS A 290 -4.49 19.57 7.96
CA LYS A 290 -4.17 20.97 7.66
C LYS A 290 -2.73 21.34 8.03
N PHE A 291 -2.24 20.87 9.19
CA PHE A 291 -0.91 21.21 9.70
C PHE A 291 0.10 20.04 9.67
N ASN A 292 -0.31 18.86 9.23
CA ASN A 292 0.53 17.65 9.28
C ASN A 292 0.71 16.96 7.91
N LYS A 293 0.39 17.64 6.79
CA LYS A 293 0.31 17.06 5.44
C LYS A 293 1.44 16.08 5.05
N LYS A 294 2.70 16.40 5.34
CA LYS A 294 3.87 15.59 4.94
C LYS A 294 3.92 14.23 5.65
N ASP A 295 3.62 14.22 6.94
CA ASP A 295 3.80 13.07 7.83
C ASP A 295 2.50 12.54 8.44
N LEU A 296 1.35 13.03 7.98
CA LEU A 296 0.03 12.77 8.57
C LEU A 296 -0.19 11.30 8.94
N TRP A 297 0.01 10.43 7.96
CA TRP A 297 -0.26 9.00 8.13
C TRP A 297 0.80 8.28 8.96
N ILE A 298 2.04 8.79 8.98
CA ILE A 298 3.11 8.27 9.84
C ILE A 298 2.80 8.63 11.29
N LYS A 299 2.37 9.87 11.55
CA LYS A 299 1.89 10.32 12.86
C LYS A 299 0.66 9.53 13.32
N GLY A 300 -0.28 9.26 12.41
CA GLY A 300 -1.44 8.39 12.68
C GLY A 300 -1.04 6.96 13.05
N GLU A 301 -0.03 6.40 12.39
CA GLU A 301 0.52 5.09 12.71
C GLU A 301 1.26 5.06 14.07
N CYS A 302 1.95 6.14 14.43
CA CYS A 302 2.68 6.25 15.71
C CYS A 302 1.75 6.50 16.90
N CYS A 303 0.76 7.37 16.75
CA CYS A 303 -0.04 7.87 17.85
C CYS A 303 -1.28 7.04 18.17
N PHE A 304 -1.64 6.06 17.34
CA PHE A 304 -2.83 5.23 17.54
C PHE A 304 -2.53 3.73 17.46
N SER A 305 -3.37 2.93 18.09
CA SER A 305 -3.43 1.48 17.98
C SER A 305 -4.86 1.01 17.72
N ILE A 306 -5.02 -0.15 17.11
CA ILE A 306 -6.31 -0.83 16.92
C ILE A 306 -6.12 -2.28 17.33
N ASP A 307 -6.92 -2.75 18.29
CA ASP A 307 -6.79 -4.06 18.91
C ASP A 307 -5.35 -4.29 19.43
N GLY A 308 -4.74 -3.26 20.00
CA GLY A 308 -3.36 -3.29 20.50
C GLY A 308 -2.25 -3.27 19.43
N HIS A 309 -2.60 -3.17 18.15
CA HIS A 309 -1.64 -3.16 17.04
C HIS A 309 -1.53 -1.79 16.37
N SER A 310 -0.33 -1.39 15.95
CA SER A 310 -0.15 -0.12 15.24
C SER A 310 -0.75 -0.18 13.81
N PRO A 311 -1.60 0.78 13.43
CA PRO A 311 -2.35 0.76 12.19
C PRO A 311 -1.45 1.01 10.97
N HIS A 312 -1.63 0.21 9.92
CA HIS A 312 -0.78 0.30 8.72
C HIS A 312 -0.99 1.59 7.90
N LYS A 313 0.09 2.33 7.61
CA LYS A 313 0.06 3.57 6.79
C LYS A 313 -0.65 3.44 5.44
N ALA A 314 -0.47 2.35 4.71
CA ALA A 314 -1.13 2.21 3.40
C ALA A 314 -2.65 2.02 3.53
N CYS A 315 -3.10 1.43 4.64
CA CYS A 315 -4.51 1.26 4.95
C CYS A 315 -5.14 2.60 5.38
N PHE A 316 -4.36 3.49 6.01
CA PHE A 316 -4.74 4.89 6.21
C PHE A 316 -5.06 5.60 4.89
N VAL A 317 -4.06 5.64 4.00
CA VAL A 317 -4.15 6.31 2.70
C VAL A 317 -5.32 5.76 1.87
N SER A 318 -5.40 4.43 1.73
CA SER A 318 -6.44 3.79 0.93
C SER A 318 -7.82 3.94 1.55
N GLY A 319 -7.93 3.85 2.89
CA GLY A 319 -9.19 4.02 3.62
C GLY A 319 -9.81 5.39 3.38
N TYR A 320 -9.04 6.46 3.58
CA TYR A 320 -9.50 7.83 3.32
C TYR A 320 -9.77 8.07 1.83
N SER A 321 -8.85 7.63 0.95
CA SER A 321 -9.01 7.80 -0.51
C SER A 321 -10.29 7.15 -1.04
N TRP A 322 -10.70 6.04 -0.43
CA TRP A 322 -11.95 5.37 -0.78
C TRP A 322 -13.18 6.20 -0.38
N ILE A 323 -13.22 6.74 0.85
CA ILE A 323 -14.29 7.64 1.32
C ILE A 323 -14.42 8.84 0.38
N LYS A 324 -13.29 9.46 0.03
CA LYS A 324 -13.25 10.61 -0.87
C LYS A 324 -13.79 10.26 -2.26
N ARG A 325 -13.33 9.17 -2.87
CA ARG A 325 -13.80 8.74 -4.20
C ARG A 325 -15.28 8.35 -4.22
N ALA A 326 -15.80 7.84 -3.11
CA ALA A 326 -17.21 7.52 -2.97
C ALA A 326 -18.11 8.76 -2.80
N GLY A 327 -17.53 9.96 -2.63
CA GLY A 327 -18.28 11.19 -2.36
C GLY A 327 -18.95 11.15 -0.99
N TRP A 328 -18.28 10.56 0.01
CA TRP A 328 -18.86 10.33 1.35
C TRP A 328 -18.28 11.24 2.42
N LEU A 329 -17.50 12.26 2.04
CA LEU A 329 -16.80 13.12 3.00
C LEU A 329 -17.73 13.80 4.00
N ASP A 330 -18.96 14.15 3.63
CA ASP A 330 -19.90 14.83 4.53
C ASP A 330 -20.91 13.90 5.20
N ARG A 331 -20.88 12.60 4.87
CA ARG A 331 -21.89 11.63 5.33
C ARG A 331 -21.34 10.33 5.90
N TYR A 332 -20.03 10.10 5.84
CA TYR A 332 -19.40 8.84 6.24
C TYR A 332 -19.48 8.58 7.75
N ASP A 333 -19.26 9.62 8.55
CA ASP A 333 -19.41 9.61 10.00
C ASP A 333 -19.66 11.06 10.45
N VAL A 334 -20.94 11.47 10.41
CA VAL A 334 -21.33 12.88 10.61
C VAL A 334 -21.00 13.36 12.02
N LYS A 335 -21.11 12.50 13.01
CA LYS A 335 -20.77 12.84 14.40
C LYS A 335 -19.27 13.08 14.53
N LEU A 336 -18.45 12.15 14.01
CA LEU A 336 -17.00 12.32 14.02
C LEU A 336 -16.55 13.55 13.23
N LYS A 337 -17.22 13.85 12.11
CA LYS A 337 -16.98 15.07 11.34
C LYS A 337 -17.29 16.32 12.16
N ALA A 338 -18.46 16.41 12.79
CA ALA A 338 -18.84 17.53 13.62
C ALA A 338 -17.84 17.78 14.76
N ILE A 339 -17.39 16.72 15.45
CA ILE A 339 -16.35 16.80 16.48
C ILE A 339 -15.04 17.37 15.91
N CYS A 340 -14.63 16.94 14.71
CA CYS A 340 -13.43 17.44 14.07
C CYS A 340 -13.56 18.87 13.56
N ASP A 341 -14.75 19.28 13.08
CA ASP A 341 -15.02 20.63 12.61
C ASP A 341 -14.99 21.62 13.77
N GLU A 342 -15.61 21.25 14.91
CA GLU A 342 -15.55 22.02 16.17
C GLU A 342 -14.11 22.17 16.65
N PHE A 343 -13.34 21.08 16.69
CA PHE A 343 -11.91 21.13 17.03
C PHE A 343 -11.09 22.03 16.08
N ASN A 344 -11.48 22.12 14.81
CA ASN A 344 -10.78 22.94 13.83
C ASN A 344 -11.33 24.37 13.67
N HIS A 345 -12.30 24.76 14.50
CA HIS A 345 -12.99 26.06 14.41
C HIS A 345 -13.55 26.32 13.01
N ILE A 346 -14.10 25.28 12.38
CA ILE A 346 -14.77 25.38 11.08
C ILE A 346 -16.23 25.74 11.35
N GLU A 347 -16.63 26.96 10.97
CA GLU A 347 -18.02 27.39 11.04
C GLU A 347 -18.88 26.47 10.16
N ASN A 348 -19.84 25.78 10.77
CA ASN A 348 -20.89 25.10 10.04
C ASN A 348 -21.84 26.16 9.50
N THR A 349 -21.65 26.63 8.26
CA THR A 349 -22.73 27.33 7.57
C THR A 349 -23.88 26.33 7.44
N PRO A 350 -25.09 26.60 7.98
CA PRO A 350 -26.23 25.72 7.82
C PRO A 350 -26.82 25.90 6.42
N GLU A 351 -26.04 25.61 5.38
CA GLU A 351 -26.58 25.37 4.05
C GLU A 351 -26.75 23.87 3.88
N ARG A 352 -27.91 23.37 4.31
CA ARG A 352 -28.75 22.48 3.52
C ARG A 352 -30.03 22.21 4.29
N GLU A 353 -31.10 22.83 3.78
CA GLU A 353 -32.37 22.13 3.65
C GLU A 353 -32.12 20.64 3.46
N THR A 354 -32.78 19.84 4.29
CA THR A 354 -32.98 18.40 4.17
C THR A 354 -32.85 17.89 2.73
N SER A 355 -31.62 17.60 2.28
CA SER A 355 -31.45 16.73 1.13
C SER A 355 -31.75 15.33 1.64
N ASP A 356 -32.72 14.65 1.05
CA ASP A 356 -33.10 13.24 1.30
C ASP A 356 -31.94 12.22 1.12
N GLU A 357 -30.68 12.68 1.06
CA GLU A 357 -29.50 11.86 0.86
C GLU A 357 -28.98 11.25 2.16
N ARG A 358 -28.98 9.91 2.16
CA ARG A 358 -28.79 8.99 3.29
C ARG A 358 -27.43 9.12 4.01
N LEU A 359 -27.48 9.30 5.34
CA LEU A 359 -26.33 9.26 6.25
C LEU A 359 -25.73 7.85 6.35
N ILE A 360 -24.41 7.74 6.52
CA ILE A 360 -23.71 6.48 6.74
C ILE A 360 -23.34 6.37 8.22
N HIS A 361 -24.02 5.49 8.94
CA HIS A 361 -23.71 5.21 10.34
C HIS A 361 -22.80 3.98 10.41
N THR A 362 -21.50 4.18 10.60
CA THR A 362 -20.49 3.10 10.67
C THR A 362 -20.12 2.65 12.09
N SER A 363 -20.97 2.95 13.09
CA SER A 363 -20.86 2.36 14.43
C SER A 363 -20.70 0.85 14.32
N LYS A 364 -19.59 0.28 14.81
CA LYS A 364 -19.46 -1.17 14.84
C LYS A 364 -20.39 -1.81 15.88
N VAL A 365 -20.89 -1.07 16.86
CA VAL A 365 -21.38 -1.64 18.12
C VAL A 365 -22.89 -1.61 18.29
N VAL A 366 -23.60 -0.64 17.69
CA VAL A 366 -25.07 -0.49 17.83
C VAL A 366 -25.77 -0.11 16.52
N PHE A 367 -27.09 -0.27 16.45
CA PHE A 367 -27.90 0.12 15.28
C PHE A 367 -28.18 1.62 15.26
N HIS A 368 -28.19 2.20 14.06
CA HIS A 368 -28.80 3.49 13.85
C HIS A 368 -30.31 3.33 13.61
N SER A 369 -31.09 4.18 14.27
CA SER A 369 -32.52 4.32 14.08
C SER A 369 -32.89 5.79 13.85
N THR A 370 -33.90 6.02 13.01
CA THR A 370 -34.59 7.31 12.88
C THR A 370 -36.03 7.25 13.40
N SER A 371 -36.42 6.12 14.02
CA SER A 371 -37.78 5.93 14.54
C SER A 371 -37.93 6.66 15.87
N SER A 372 -39.16 7.02 16.22
CA SER A 372 -39.42 7.72 17.50
C SER A 372 -39.19 6.79 18.70
N GLU A 373 -39.01 7.37 19.89
CA GLU A 373 -38.99 6.61 21.15
C GLU A 373 -40.21 5.71 21.30
N GLU A 374 -41.39 6.20 20.91
CA GLU A 374 -42.66 5.47 20.96
C GLU A 374 -42.63 4.23 20.03
N ASP A 375 -42.11 4.39 18.82
CA ASP A 375 -41.97 3.29 17.86
C ASP A 375 -40.95 2.23 18.34
N ILE A 376 -39.84 2.68 18.93
CA ILE A 376 -38.82 1.80 19.53
C ILE A 376 -39.42 1.04 20.73
N HIS A 377 -40.19 1.71 21.58
CA HIS A 377 -40.86 1.12 22.73
C HIS A 377 -41.96 0.12 22.32
N SER A 378 -42.72 0.43 21.26
CA SER A 378 -43.72 -0.46 20.68
C SER A 378 -43.07 -1.74 20.13
N MET A 379 -41.97 -1.60 19.37
CA MET A 379 -41.19 -2.73 18.88
C MET A 379 -40.65 -3.59 20.04
N PHE A 380 -40.08 -2.97 21.07
CA PHE A 380 -39.62 -3.67 22.27
C PHE A 380 -40.75 -4.50 22.90
N SER A 381 -41.89 -3.87 23.17
CA SER A 381 -43.04 -4.52 23.80
C SER A 381 -43.51 -5.73 23.01
N ALA A 382 -43.62 -5.59 21.68
CA ALA A 382 -44.03 -6.68 20.79
C ALA A 382 -43.01 -7.82 20.70
N LEU A 383 -41.71 -7.53 20.80
CA LEU A 383 -40.66 -8.56 20.83
C LEU A 383 -40.66 -9.35 22.15
N VAL A 384 -40.91 -8.69 23.29
CA VAL A 384 -41.09 -9.34 24.59
C VAL A 384 -42.33 -10.22 24.59
N GLU A 385 -43.48 -9.67 24.19
CA GLU A 385 -44.76 -10.40 24.11
C GLU A 385 -44.69 -11.58 23.12
N GLY A 386 -43.93 -11.45 22.04
CA GLY A 386 -43.68 -12.53 21.09
C GLY A 386 -42.70 -13.59 21.56
N GLY A 387 -42.07 -13.41 22.73
CA GLY A 387 -41.02 -14.28 23.23
C GLY A 387 -39.83 -14.37 22.28
N TYR A 388 -39.53 -13.28 21.56
CA TYR A 388 -38.38 -13.17 20.65
C TYR A 388 -37.12 -12.76 21.39
N ILE A 389 -37.25 -11.94 22.42
CA ILE A 389 -36.19 -11.56 23.36
C ILE A 389 -36.54 -12.05 24.77
N ASP A 390 -35.55 -12.09 25.66
CA ASP A 390 -35.76 -12.52 27.04
C ASP A 390 -36.75 -11.62 27.78
N SER A 391 -37.70 -12.22 28.51
CA SER A 391 -38.72 -11.51 29.26
C SER A 391 -38.17 -10.66 30.41
N SER A 392 -36.93 -10.95 30.87
CA SER A 392 -36.25 -10.11 31.86
C SER A 392 -35.53 -8.91 31.26
N THR A 393 -35.57 -8.71 29.93
CA THR A 393 -34.92 -7.57 29.28
C THR A 393 -35.67 -6.29 29.61
N GLU A 394 -34.99 -5.31 30.21
CA GLU A 394 -35.56 -3.99 30.46
C GLU A 394 -35.54 -3.12 29.19
N PHE A 395 -36.45 -2.15 29.09
CA PHE A 395 -36.50 -1.23 27.95
C PHE A 395 -35.22 -0.39 27.83
N THR A 396 -34.62 0.01 28.93
CA THR A 396 -33.33 0.73 28.99
C THR A 396 -32.22 -0.07 28.34
N THR A 397 -32.09 -1.36 28.67
CA THR A 397 -31.17 -2.30 28.03
C THR A 397 -31.46 -2.45 26.54
N PHE A 398 -32.75 -2.55 26.16
CA PHE A 398 -33.13 -2.65 24.76
C PHE A 398 -32.77 -1.38 23.97
N ARG A 399 -33.05 -0.20 24.54
CA ARG A 399 -32.73 1.11 23.95
C ARG A 399 -31.24 1.27 23.68
N GLY A 400 -30.39 0.66 24.51
CA GLY A 400 -28.93 0.63 24.31
C GLY A 400 -28.51 0.10 22.94
N ILE A 401 -29.30 -0.75 22.26
CA ILE A 401 -28.94 -1.21 20.90
C ILE A 401 -29.07 -0.11 19.84
N PHE A 402 -29.56 1.08 20.20
CA PHE A 402 -29.65 2.25 19.33
C PHE A 402 -28.76 3.42 19.77
N ASP A 403 -28.20 3.35 20.98
CA ASP A 403 -27.36 4.40 21.57
C ASP A 403 -26.09 3.80 22.18
N GLU A 404 -24.94 4.09 21.57
CA GLU A 404 -23.65 3.59 22.03
C GLU A 404 -23.32 4.00 23.47
N THR A 405 -23.81 5.15 23.91
CA THR A 405 -23.55 5.67 25.26
C THR A 405 -24.34 4.93 26.33
N MET A 406 -25.40 4.22 25.93
CA MET A 406 -26.28 3.43 26.80
C MET A 406 -26.08 1.92 26.63
N PHE A 407 -25.23 1.49 25.69
CA PHE A 407 -25.05 0.07 25.38
C PHE A 407 -24.11 -0.61 26.39
N GLU A 408 -24.68 -1.39 27.30
CA GLU A 408 -23.91 -2.13 28.31
C GLU A 408 -23.61 -3.56 27.89
N HIS A 409 -24.64 -4.30 27.47
CA HIS A 409 -24.49 -5.70 27.09
C HIS A 409 -25.50 -6.12 26.00
N PRO A 410 -25.22 -7.21 25.26
CA PRO A 410 -26.11 -7.69 24.22
C PRO A 410 -27.45 -8.21 24.77
N ILE A 411 -28.49 -8.12 23.94
CA ILE A 411 -29.82 -8.67 24.20
C ILE A 411 -29.85 -10.16 23.86
N VAL A 412 -30.47 -10.97 24.73
CA VAL A 412 -30.65 -12.40 24.49
C VAL A 412 -31.84 -12.61 23.55
N TRP A 413 -31.55 -13.11 22.33
CA TRP A 413 -32.53 -13.55 21.36
C TRP A 413 -32.93 -15.00 21.61
N MET A 414 -34.23 -15.22 21.76
CA MET A 414 -34.82 -16.47 22.24
C MET A 414 -35.19 -17.46 21.13
N LYS A 415 -35.24 -17.01 19.87
CA LYS A 415 -35.56 -17.87 18.72
C LYS A 415 -34.30 -18.27 17.94
N THR A 416 -34.48 -18.90 16.78
CA THR A 416 -33.37 -19.29 15.90
C THR A 416 -32.65 -18.08 15.32
N GLN A 417 -31.39 -18.26 14.93
CA GLN A 417 -30.61 -17.23 14.22
C GLN A 417 -31.29 -16.81 12.90
N ALA A 418 -32.01 -17.72 12.24
CA ALA A 418 -32.71 -17.40 10.99
C ALA A 418 -33.81 -16.35 11.21
N LEU A 419 -34.55 -16.43 12.32
CA LEU A 419 -35.56 -15.44 12.67
C LEU A 419 -34.93 -14.11 13.13
N LEU A 420 -33.81 -14.15 13.85
CA LEU A 420 -33.04 -12.94 14.19
C LEU A 420 -32.56 -12.23 12.92
N MET A 421 -31.94 -12.98 12.00
CA MET A 421 -31.46 -12.49 10.72
C MET A 421 -32.58 -11.84 9.90
N TYR A 422 -33.74 -12.50 9.82
CA TYR A 422 -34.91 -11.98 9.12
C TYR A 422 -35.40 -10.67 9.72
N PHE A 423 -35.63 -10.64 11.05
CA PHE A 423 -36.06 -9.44 11.77
C PHE A 423 -35.07 -8.28 11.61
N VAL A 424 -33.79 -8.51 11.88
CA VAL A 424 -32.73 -7.48 11.78
C VAL A 424 -32.62 -6.94 10.36
N HIS A 425 -32.76 -7.80 9.35
CA HIS A 425 -32.77 -7.31 7.98
C HIS A 425 -33.95 -6.39 7.72
N LEU A 426 -35.17 -6.81 8.10
CA LEU A 426 -36.36 -5.98 7.87
C LEU A 426 -36.25 -4.67 8.64
N ALA A 427 -36.08 -4.72 9.96
CA ALA A 427 -36.11 -3.56 10.83
C ALA A 427 -34.92 -2.61 10.61
N PHE A 428 -33.70 -3.14 10.45
CA PHE A 428 -32.49 -2.31 10.58
C PHE A 428 -31.66 -2.15 9.31
N LYS A 429 -31.73 -3.06 8.33
CA LYS A 429 -30.99 -2.91 7.05
C LYS A 429 -31.27 -1.58 6.33
N PRO A 430 -32.52 -1.05 6.31
CA PRO A 430 -32.82 0.23 5.67
C PRO A 430 -32.04 1.42 6.28
N HIS A 431 -31.59 1.34 7.52
CA HIS A 431 -30.82 2.41 8.17
C HIS A 431 -29.35 2.04 8.40
N ASN A 432 -28.99 0.77 8.22
CA ASN A 432 -27.66 0.22 8.51
C ASN A 432 -27.08 -0.61 7.33
N PRO A 433 -26.99 -0.08 6.10
CA PRO A 433 -26.76 -0.90 4.91
C PRO A 433 -25.39 -1.60 4.86
N TYR A 434 -24.37 -1.10 5.55
CA TYR A 434 -22.97 -1.56 5.38
C TYR A 434 -22.49 -2.54 6.44
N ASP A 435 -23.09 -2.53 7.63
CA ASP A 435 -22.56 -3.20 8.82
C ASP A 435 -23.66 -3.85 9.69
N VAL A 436 -24.89 -3.98 9.15
CA VAL A 436 -26.04 -4.57 9.87
C VAL A 436 -25.70 -5.90 10.57
N TRP A 437 -24.89 -6.76 9.94
CA TRP A 437 -24.54 -8.06 10.51
C TRP A 437 -23.46 -7.97 11.60
N VAL A 438 -22.59 -6.97 11.52
CA VAL A 438 -21.62 -6.67 12.59
C VAL A 438 -22.37 -6.15 13.81
N LYS A 439 -23.28 -5.19 13.61
CA LYS A 439 -24.17 -4.66 14.65
C LYS A 439 -25.04 -5.76 15.26
N CYS A 440 -25.63 -6.63 14.45
CA CYS A 440 -26.37 -7.79 14.93
C CYS A 440 -25.54 -8.69 15.85
N ALA A 441 -24.33 -9.02 15.44
CA ALA A 441 -23.43 -9.85 16.23
C ALA A 441 -22.94 -9.15 17.51
N ASN A 442 -22.99 -7.83 17.59
CA ASN A 442 -22.63 -7.07 18.79
C ASN A 442 -23.83 -6.87 19.72
N CYS A 443 -24.98 -6.45 19.20
CA CYS A 443 -26.18 -6.15 20.00
C CYS A 443 -26.95 -7.39 20.46
N PHE A 444 -26.77 -8.55 19.83
CA PHE A 444 -27.54 -9.76 20.17
C PHE A 444 -26.67 -10.96 20.52
N ARG A 445 -27.21 -11.83 21.38
CA ARG A 445 -26.69 -13.18 21.68
C ARG A 445 -27.82 -14.19 21.54
N LEU A 446 -27.53 -15.36 21.01
CA LEU A 446 -28.47 -16.48 20.98
C LEU A 446 -28.52 -17.15 22.37
N ARG A 447 -29.55 -17.96 22.61
CA ARG A 447 -29.66 -18.80 23.83
C ARG A 447 -28.33 -19.50 24.16
N GLY A 448 -27.95 -19.43 25.44
CA GLY A 448 -26.67 -19.96 25.93
C GLY A 448 -25.47 -19.04 25.66
N GLY A 449 -25.70 -17.76 25.37
CA GLY A 449 -24.63 -16.75 25.24
C GLY A 449 -23.85 -16.80 23.92
N LYS A 450 -24.32 -17.55 22.91
CA LYS A 450 -23.61 -17.72 21.64
C LYS A 450 -23.74 -16.48 20.74
N THR A 451 -22.63 -16.01 20.17
CA THR A 451 -22.64 -14.90 19.21
C THR A 451 -23.21 -15.34 17.85
N PRO A 452 -24.11 -14.54 17.23
CA PRO A 452 -24.60 -14.80 15.87
C PRO A 452 -23.47 -14.93 14.83
N ASN A 453 -23.57 -15.94 13.95
CA ASN A 453 -22.60 -16.15 12.88
C ASN A 453 -22.87 -15.22 11.69
N ARG A 454 -22.01 -14.21 11.53
CA ARG A 454 -22.10 -13.17 10.48
C ARG A 454 -22.11 -13.73 9.05
N GLN A 455 -21.23 -14.68 8.75
CA GLN A 455 -21.12 -15.25 7.40
C GLN A 455 -22.38 -16.05 7.04
N SER A 456 -22.89 -16.82 8.00
CA SER A 456 -24.12 -17.58 7.84
C SER A 456 -25.33 -16.68 7.61
N MET A 457 -25.44 -15.54 8.30
CA MET A 457 -26.57 -14.61 8.11
C MET A 457 -26.61 -14.00 6.70
N ASP A 458 -25.47 -13.59 6.14
CA ASP A 458 -25.45 -13.01 4.79
C ASP A 458 -25.84 -14.06 3.72
N SER A 459 -25.25 -15.26 3.80
CA SER A 459 -25.56 -16.35 2.86
C SER A 459 -27.01 -16.85 2.98
N ASN A 460 -27.52 -17.01 4.20
CA ASN A 460 -28.88 -17.52 4.44
C ASN A 460 -29.96 -16.50 4.08
N PHE A 461 -29.71 -15.20 4.25
CA PHE A 461 -30.68 -14.18 3.86
C PHE A 461 -30.87 -14.14 2.33
N ARG A 462 -29.78 -14.29 1.56
CA ARG A 462 -29.85 -14.40 0.10
C ARG A 462 -30.74 -15.56 -0.35
N PHE A 463 -30.77 -16.65 0.41
CA PHE A 463 -31.66 -17.78 0.14
C PHE A 463 -33.15 -17.41 0.33
N ILE A 464 -33.50 -16.70 1.40
CA ILE A 464 -34.87 -16.21 1.64
C ILE A 464 -35.34 -15.31 0.49
N VAL A 465 -34.49 -14.36 0.06
CA VAL A 465 -34.78 -13.46 -1.06
C VAL A 465 -34.96 -14.24 -2.36
N LYS A 466 -34.03 -15.15 -2.69
CA LYS A 466 -34.08 -15.96 -3.92
C LYS A 466 -35.32 -16.84 -4.00
N LYS A 467 -35.88 -17.26 -2.86
CA LYS A 467 -37.09 -18.07 -2.77
C LYS A 467 -38.38 -17.25 -2.70
N GLY A 468 -38.30 -15.92 -2.77
CA GLY A 468 -39.48 -15.04 -2.71
C GLY A 468 -40.20 -15.06 -1.36
N LEU A 469 -39.53 -15.50 -0.29
CA LEU A 469 -40.15 -15.72 1.02
C LEU A 469 -40.22 -14.44 1.89
N LEU A 470 -39.77 -13.29 1.36
CA LEU A 470 -39.61 -12.08 2.16
C LEU A 470 -40.90 -11.61 2.85
N ALA A 471 -42.07 -11.82 2.22
CA ALA A 471 -43.36 -11.43 2.77
C ALA A 471 -43.99 -12.48 3.70
N THR A 472 -43.55 -13.74 3.62
CA THR A 472 -44.25 -14.89 4.22
C THR A 472 -43.40 -15.71 5.19
N TYR A 473 -42.11 -15.39 5.34
CA TYR A 473 -41.17 -16.16 6.16
C TYR A 473 -41.55 -16.16 7.65
N ASP A 474 -41.92 -15.00 8.20
CA ASP A 474 -42.54 -14.87 9.53
C ASP A 474 -43.41 -13.61 9.54
N ILE A 475 -44.73 -13.80 9.49
CA ILE A 475 -45.70 -12.70 9.38
C ILE A 475 -45.63 -11.79 10.61
N ARG A 476 -45.47 -12.37 11.81
CA ARG A 476 -45.48 -11.60 13.06
C ARG A 476 -44.24 -10.71 13.16
N LEU A 477 -43.05 -11.22 12.86
CA LEU A 477 -41.83 -10.41 12.82
C LEU A 477 -41.86 -9.36 11.73
N LYS A 478 -42.47 -9.68 10.57
CA LYS A 478 -42.67 -8.69 9.51
C LYS A 478 -43.55 -7.54 10.01
N THR A 479 -44.69 -7.84 10.63
CA THR A 479 -45.58 -6.81 11.19
C THR A 479 -44.88 -5.97 12.25
N ILE A 480 -44.08 -6.58 13.14
CA ILE A 480 -43.30 -5.84 14.13
C ILE A 480 -42.32 -4.86 13.45
N ALA A 481 -41.59 -5.33 12.43
CA ALA A 481 -40.65 -4.48 11.69
C ALA A 481 -41.35 -3.37 10.88
N ASP A 482 -42.47 -3.68 10.23
CA ASP A 482 -43.27 -2.70 9.47
C ASP A 482 -43.84 -1.62 10.40
N ASN A 483 -44.35 -2.01 11.58
CA ASN A 483 -44.87 -1.07 12.59
C ASN A 483 -43.78 -0.13 13.09
N TYR A 484 -42.56 -0.65 13.30
CA TYR A 484 -41.39 0.16 13.65
C TYR A 484 -41.01 1.21 12.58
N HIS A 485 -41.43 1.02 11.33
CA HIS A 485 -41.26 2.00 10.24
C HIS A 485 -42.51 2.86 9.95
N SER A 486 -43.67 2.53 10.53
CA SER A 486 -44.98 2.97 10.04
C SER A 486 -45.26 4.48 10.14
N ASN A 487 -44.49 5.24 10.92
CA ASN A 487 -44.62 6.71 10.95
C ASN A 487 -43.90 7.43 9.80
N LYS A 488 -43.13 6.75 8.93
CA LYS A 488 -42.60 7.36 7.69
C LYS A 488 -43.58 7.33 6.51
N ASN A 489 -44.51 6.37 6.48
CA ASN A 489 -45.47 6.29 5.37
C ASN A 489 -46.63 7.29 5.51
N LYS A 490 -46.96 7.74 6.73
CA LYS A 490 -47.97 8.80 6.92
C LYS A 490 -47.55 10.14 6.30
N ASN A 491 -46.27 10.51 6.35
CA ASN A 491 -45.82 11.79 5.80
C ASN A 491 -45.73 11.81 4.26
N ALA A 492 -45.55 10.65 3.62
CA ALA A 492 -45.60 10.52 2.16
C ALA A 492 -47.05 10.51 1.63
N ASP A 493 -47.99 9.90 2.36
CA ASP A 493 -49.40 9.88 1.96
C ASP A 493 -50.12 11.21 2.23
N ILE A 494 -49.75 11.96 3.26
CA ILE A 494 -50.32 13.31 3.52
C ILE A 494 -49.89 14.31 2.43
N THR A 495 -48.66 14.23 1.93
CA THR A 495 -48.19 15.07 0.81
C THR A 495 -48.80 14.68 -0.54
N SER A 496 -49.21 13.42 -0.72
CA SER A 496 -49.98 12.96 -1.88
C SER A 496 -51.45 13.42 -1.80
N SER A 497 -52.08 13.28 -0.63
CA SER A 497 -53.47 13.67 -0.36
C SER A 497 -53.71 15.19 -0.46
N MET A 498 -52.73 16.02 -0.06
CA MET A 498 -52.80 17.48 -0.24
C MET A 498 -52.63 17.94 -1.70
N LYS A 499 -52.03 17.13 -2.58
CA LYS A 499 -51.90 17.47 -4.01
C LYS A 499 -53.17 17.17 -4.81
N GLU A 500 -53.96 16.17 -4.40
CA GLU A 500 -55.23 15.86 -5.05
C GLU A 500 -56.36 16.83 -4.64
N SER A 501 -56.30 17.41 -3.44
CA SER A 501 -57.33 18.34 -2.95
C SER A 501 -57.16 19.80 -3.40
N ILE A 502 -56.09 20.13 -4.14
CA ILE A 502 -55.89 21.44 -4.79
C ILE A 502 -56.33 21.41 -6.27
N SER A 503 -56.75 20.25 -6.79
CA SER A 503 -57.09 20.08 -8.22
C SER A 503 -58.56 19.71 -8.50
N THR A 504 -59.48 20.12 -7.63
CA THR A 504 -60.94 20.12 -7.91
C THR A 504 -61.52 21.51 -7.78
#